data_AF-A0A4U0X8G1-F1
#
_entry.id   AF-A0A4U0X8G1-F1
#
_cell.length_a   1.000
_cell.length_b   1.000
_cell.length_c   1.000
_cell.angle_alpha   90.00
_cell.angle_beta   90.00
_cell.angle_gamma   90.00
#
_symmetry.space_group_name_H-M   'P 1'
#
loop_
_entity.id
_entity.type
_entity.pdbx_description
1 polymer ?
#
loop_
_entity_poly.entity_id
_entity_poly.type
_entity_poly.pdbx_seq_one_letter_code
_entity_poly.pdbx_strand_id
1 'polypeptide(L)'
;MADLEPSSLALSLRPPSTEDANTESLQYLIPRIFQQRGHFRHVNEKMLQEEIVALESGEPQADEQADDTAKERDTKSRREELLEAKTEMIKYIGVAQNEVNIALDYVSYLLSKDAPRMAEQTMSPVLKQSVPTGALAYDKWQMPAADKDDARDDELVAKGCKMQSLQRTADSLLQAATRLEKDVRRETNYWQQVMSVSEKGWSVCRLPQEKHNLGVRFGFSEATREFKDRGLAALRADEEGNIILDQGLASKATSVR
;
A
#
# COMPACT_ATOMS: atom_id res chain seq x y z
N MET A 1 -65.26 5.16 -6.59
CA MET A 1 -64.12 4.27 -6.27
C MET A 1 -63.72 3.65 -7.59
N ALA A 2 -62.72 4.26 -8.24
CA ALA A 2 -62.25 3.85 -9.56
C ALA A 2 -61.01 2.97 -9.40
N ASP A 3 -61.11 1.75 -9.94
CA ASP A 3 -60.11 0.95 -10.63
C ASP A 3 -58.66 1.01 -10.14
N LEU A 4 -58.26 -0.07 -9.46
CA LEU A 4 -56.85 -0.47 -9.30
C LEU A 4 -56.45 -1.28 -10.53
N GLU A 5 -55.70 -0.64 -11.42
CA GLU A 5 -54.97 -1.25 -12.55
C GLU A 5 -54.00 -2.35 -12.07
N PRO A 6 -54.15 -3.62 -12.47
CA PRO A 6 -53.20 -4.69 -12.18
C PRO A 6 -52.16 -4.80 -13.30
N SER A 7 -51.40 -3.74 -13.55
CA SER A 7 -50.37 -3.71 -14.59
C SER A 7 -48.95 -3.72 -14.00
N SER A 8 -48.64 -4.67 -13.11
CA SER A 8 -47.23 -4.99 -12.77
C SER A 8 -47.01 -6.33 -12.05
N LEU A 9 -47.85 -7.35 -12.29
CA LEU A 9 -47.55 -8.72 -11.82
C LEU A 9 -47.13 -9.59 -13.01
N ALA A 10 -45.92 -9.37 -13.51
CA ALA A 10 -45.24 -10.32 -14.39
C ALA A 10 -44.66 -11.47 -13.56
N LEU A 11 -45.54 -12.35 -13.04
CA LEU A 11 -45.15 -13.65 -12.50
C LEU A 11 -45.66 -14.74 -13.44
N SER A 12 -45.14 -14.77 -14.67
CA SER A 12 -45.32 -15.93 -15.54
C SER A 12 -44.13 -16.88 -15.34
N LEU A 13 -44.41 -18.15 -15.04
CA LEU A 13 -43.43 -19.25 -14.96
C LEU A 13 -42.89 -19.65 -16.35
N ARG A 14 -42.81 -18.71 -17.28
CA ARG A 14 -42.12 -18.91 -18.55
C ARG A 14 -40.64 -18.65 -18.29
N PRO A 15 -39.71 -19.51 -18.73
CA PRO A 15 -38.31 -19.12 -18.71
C PRO A 15 -38.22 -17.78 -19.45
N PRO A 16 -37.52 -16.77 -18.89
CA PRO A 16 -37.35 -15.51 -19.59
C PRO A 16 -36.83 -15.83 -20.99
N SER A 17 -37.44 -15.23 -22.01
CA SER A 17 -36.89 -15.27 -23.36
C SER A 17 -35.44 -14.86 -23.22
N THR A 18 -34.51 -15.73 -23.63
CA THR A 18 -33.09 -15.42 -23.69
C THR A 18 -32.95 -14.24 -24.64
N GLU A 19 -32.96 -13.02 -24.10
CA GLU A 19 -32.55 -11.86 -24.87
C GLU A 19 -31.13 -12.11 -25.35
N ASP A 20 -30.87 -11.73 -26.60
CA ASP A 20 -29.62 -12.03 -27.28
C ASP A 20 -28.43 -11.63 -26.40
N ALA A 21 -27.53 -12.60 -26.15
CA ALA A 21 -26.31 -12.44 -25.36
C ALA A 21 -25.35 -11.34 -25.88
N ASN A 22 -25.72 -10.67 -26.97
CA ASN A 22 -25.02 -9.57 -27.61
C ASN A 22 -25.35 -8.18 -27.04
N THR A 23 -26.14 -8.07 -25.96
CA THR A 23 -26.48 -6.78 -25.32
C THR A 23 -25.83 -6.58 -23.94
N GLU A 24 -24.87 -7.42 -23.52
CA GLU A 24 -24.08 -7.10 -22.32
C GLU A 24 -23.29 -5.80 -22.56
N SER A 25 -23.55 -4.78 -21.74
CA SER A 25 -22.85 -3.49 -21.83
C SER A 25 -21.34 -3.70 -21.71
N LEU A 26 -20.57 -3.03 -22.56
CA LEU A 26 -19.10 -3.09 -22.54
C LEU A 26 -18.52 -2.80 -21.16
N GLN A 27 -19.20 -1.98 -20.36
CA GLN A 27 -18.81 -1.68 -18.97
C GLN A 27 -18.77 -2.92 -18.07
N TYR A 28 -19.55 -3.95 -18.37
CA TYR A 28 -19.57 -5.23 -17.65
C TYR A 28 -18.62 -6.26 -18.29
N LEU A 29 -18.55 -6.29 -19.63
CA LEU A 29 -17.69 -7.21 -20.37
C LEU A 29 -16.20 -6.94 -20.14
N ILE A 30 -15.78 -5.67 -20.14
CA ILE A 30 -14.38 -5.29 -19.96
C ILE A 30 -13.79 -5.80 -18.62
N PRO A 31 -14.39 -5.53 -17.45
CA PRO A 31 -13.86 -6.05 -16.19
C PRO A 31 -13.95 -7.58 -16.10
N ARG A 32 -14.99 -8.21 -16.68
CA ARG A 32 -15.11 -9.67 -16.74
C ARG A 32 -13.97 -10.30 -17.54
N ILE A 33 -13.68 -9.78 -18.74
CA ILE A 33 -12.57 -10.25 -19.58
C ILE A 33 -11.23 -9.99 -18.87
N PHE A 34 -11.08 -8.85 -18.20
CA PHE A 34 -9.88 -8.53 -17.44
C PHE A 34 -9.65 -9.51 -16.28
N GLN A 35 -10.71 -9.95 -15.59
CA GLN A 35 -10.61 -10.98 -14.55
C GLN A 35 -10.29 -12.37 -15.12
N GLN A 36 -10.84 -12.70 -16.29
CA GLN A 36 -10.66 -14.02 -16.91
C GLN A 36 -9.30 -14.19 -17.59
N ARG A 37 -8.82 -13.17 -18.33
CA ARG A 37 -7.62 -13.25 -19.18
C ARG A 37 -6.52 -12.28 -18.81
N GLY A 38 -6.73 -11.45 -17.79
CA GLY A 38 -5.77 -10.44 -17.38
C GLY A 38 -5.70 -9.26 -18.35
N HIS A 39 -4.49 -8.77 -18.63
CA HIS A 39 -4.30 -7.54 -19.37
C HIS A 39 -4.53 -7.72 -20.89
N PHE A 40 -5.33 -6.84 -21.50
CA PHE A 40 -5.72 -6.90 -22.92
C PHE A 40 -4.55 -6.92 -23.91
N ARG A 41 -3.36 -6.47 -23.50
CA ARG A 41 -2.16 -6.46 -24.34
C ARG A 41 -1.73 -7.87 -24.79
N HIS A 42 -2.07 -8.91 -24.03
CA HIS A 42 -1.73 -10.28 -24.37
C HIS A 42 -2.84 -11.00 -25.16
N VAL A 43 -4.01 -10.37 -25.30
CA VAL A 43 -5.16 -10.95 -26.01
C VAL A 43 -5.04 -10.63 -27.50
N ASN A 44 -4.61 -11.61 -28.30
CA ASN A 44 -4.48 -11.50 -29.75
C ASN A 44 -5.56 -12.32 -30.46
N GLU A 45 -5.98 -11.88 -31.65
CA GLU A 45 -6.99 -12.56 -32.47
C GLU A 45 -6.59 -14.02 -32.82
N LYS A 46 -5.30 -14.25 -33.07
CA LYS A 46 -4.79 -15.58 -33.40
C LYS A 46 -4.91 -16.56 -32.23
N MET A 47 -4.53 -16.13 -31.02
CA MET A 47 -4.68 -16.92 -29.79
C MET A 47 -6.16 -17.26 -29.55
N LEU A 48 -7.04 -16.29 -29.80
CA LEU A 48 -8.48 -16.45 -29.65
C LEU A 48 -9.09 -17.47 -30.63
N GLN A 49 -8.66 -17.43 -31.89
CA GLN A 49 -9.10 -18.39 -32.89
C GLN A 49 -8.62 -19.80 -32.55
N GLU A 50 -7.38 -19.93 -32.07
CA GLU A 50 -6.81 -21.21 -31.61
C GLU A 50 -7.57 -21.75 -30.38
N GLU A 51 -7.95 -20.89 -29.42
CA GLU A 51 -8.76 -21.26 -28.26
C GLU A 51 -10.17 -21.72 -28.66
N ILE A 52 -10.83 -21.04 -29.60
CA ILE A 52 -12.15 -21.44 -30.10
C ILE A 52 -12.07 -22.83 -30.75
N VAL A 53 -11.05 -23.06 -31.58
CA VAL A 53 -10.82 -24.37 -32.22
C VAL A 53 -10.51 -25.46 -31.18
N ALA A 54 -9.73 -25.14 -30.15
CA ALA A 54 -9.40 -26.07 -29.06
C ALA A 54 -10.62 -26.43 -28.18
N LEU A 55 -11.50 -25.46 -27.93
CA LEU A 55 -12.77 -25.67 -27.24
C LEU A 55 -13.76 -26.50 -28.07
N GLU A 56 -13.77 -26.30 -29.39
CA GLU A 56 -14.55 -27.11 -30.32
C GLU A 56 -14.02 -28.54 -30.46
N SER A 57 -12.70 -28.76 -30.30
CA SER A 57 -12.07 -30.08 -30.34
C SER A 57 -12.00 -30.80 -28.99
N GLY A 58 -12.25 -30.10 -27.87
CA GLY A 58 -12.37 -30.68 -26.53
C GLY A 58 -11.04 -30.99 -25.82
N GLU A 59 -9.93 -30.38 -26.23
CA GLU A 59 -8.62 -30.56 -25.58
C GLU A 59 -8.31 -29.43 -24.58
N PRO A 60 -7.86 -29.74 -23.34
CA PRO A 60 -7.44 -28.70 -22.39
C PRO A 60 -6.02 -28.22 -22.72
N GLN A 61 -5.86 -26.92 -22.97
CA GLN A 61 -4.54 -26.30 -23.12
C GLN A 61 -3.92 -25.90 -21.77
N ALA A 62 -2.61 -26.06 -21.68
CA ALA A 62 -1.76 -25.65 -20.57
C ALA A 62 -1.13 -24.27 -20.85
N ASP A 63 -1.29 -23.34 -19.91
CA ASP A 63 -0.77 -21.97 -19.99
C ASP A 63 0.75 -21.90 -19.76
N GLU A 64 1.53 -21.60 -20.81
CA GLU A 64 3.00 -21.39 -20.74
C GLU A 64 3.46 -19.94 -20.96
N GLN A 65 2.67 -18.93 -20.56
CA GLN A 65 3.06 -17.51 -20.71
C GLN A 65 2.92 -16.73 -19.40
N ALA A 66 3.77 -17.05 -18.41
CA ALA A 66 3.73 -16.44 -17.09
C ALA A 66 4.95 -15.58 -16.70
N ASP A 67 6.07 -15.64 -17.43
CA ASP A 67 7.35 -15.17 -16.83
C ASP A 67 7.62 -13.66 -16.95
N ASP A 68 7.28 -13.02 -18.09
CA ASP A 68 7.59 -11.58 -18.29
C ASP A 68 6.54 -10.62 -17.68
N THR A 69 5.35 -11.10 -17.32
CA THR A 69 4.34 -10.27 -16.63
C THR A 69 4.54 -10.24 -15.12
N ALA A 70 5.30 -11.18 -14.56
CA ALA A 70 5.46 -11.34 -13.11
C ALA A 70 6.16 -10.14 -12.44
N LYS A 71 7.21 -9.60 -13.05
CA LYS A 71 8.01 -8.48 -12.48
C LYS A 71 7.26 -7.14 -12.48
N GLU A 72 6.46 -6.87 -13.52
CA GLU A 72 5.59 -5.69 -13.52
C GLU A 72 4.40 -5.83 -12.57
N ARG A 73 3.87 -7.05 -12.41
CA ARG A 73 2.81 -7.36 -11.44
C ARG A 73 3.28 -7.09 -10.02
N ASP A 74 4.50 -7.50 -9.67
CA ASP A 74 5.02 -7.34 -8.30
C ASP A 74 5.15 -5.85 -7.90
N THR A 75 5.68 -4.99 -8.79
CA THR A 75 5.79 -3.55 -8.47
C THR A 75 4.46 -2.79 -8.49
N LYS A 76 3.46 -3.26 -9.26
CA LYS A 76 2.10 -2.68 -9.27
C LYS A 76 1.31 -3.17 -8.07
N SER A 77 1.35 -4.47 -7.78
CA SER A 77 0.81 -5.10 -6.56
C SER A 77 1.34 -4.42 -5.31
N ARG A 78 2.66 -4.17 -5.24
CA ARG A 78 3.25 -3.50 -4.07
C ARG A 78 2.76 -2.06 -3.89
N ARG A 79 2.51 -1.33 -5.00
CA ARG A 79 1.94 0.02 -4.94
C ARG A 79 0.48 -0.03 -4.51
N GLU A 80 -0.29 -0.98 -5.02
CA GLU A 80 -1.68 -1.20 -4.65
C GLU A 80 -1.82 -1.55 -3.17
N GLU A 81 -1.01 -2.48 -2.65
CA GLU A 81 -0.92 -2.82 -1.22
C GLU A 81 -0.58 -1.60 -0.35
N LEU A 82 0.34 -0.73 -0.82
CA LEU A 82 0.71 0.48 -0.08
C LEU A 82 -0.45 1.48 -0.06
N LEU A 83 -1.15 1.64 -1.18
CA LEU A 83 -2.34 2.48 -1.25
C LEU A 83 -3.46 1.95 -0.36
N GLU A 84 -3.68 0.64 -0.36
CA GLU A 84 -4.65 -0.02 0.52
C GLU A 84 -4.31 0.24 1.99
N ALA A 85 -3.08 -0.07 2.42
CA ALA A 85 -2.62 0.18 3.78
C ALA A 85 -2.75 1.67 4.17
N LYS A 86 -2.49 2.59 3.23
CA LYS A 86 -2.70 4.03 3.46
C LYS A 86 -4.19 4.36 3.66
N THR A 87 -5.08 3.79 2.85
CA THR A 87 -6.53 4.04 2.99
C THR A 87 -7.07 3.48 4.31
N GLU A 88 -6.61 2.30 4.72
CA GLU A 88 -6.94 1.73 6.04
C GLU A 88 -6.46 2.62 7.18
N MET A 89 -5.22 3.09 7.12
CA MET A 89 -4.67 4.02 8.12
C MET A 89 -5.51 5.30 8.22
N ILE A 90 -5.89 5.90 7.09
CA ILE A 90 -6.74 7.11 7.08
C ILE A 90 -8.12 6.82 7.68
N LYS A 91 -8.70 5.65 7.42
CA LYS A 91 -9.97 5.23 8.02
C LYS A 91 -9.86 5.16 9.55
N TYR A 92 -8.83 4.51 10.09
CA TYR A 92 -8.63 4.42 11.54
C TYR A 92 -8.37 5.79 12.18
N ILE A 93 -7.57 6.64 11.53
CA ILE A 93 -7.32 8.01 11.99
C ILE A 93 -8.63 8.81 11.99
N GLY A 94 -9.46 8.68 10.95
CA GLY A 94 -10.74 9.37 10.87
C GLY A 94 -11.70 8.98 11.99
N VAL A 95 -11.77 7.69 12.33
CA VAL A 95 -12.58 7.19 13.46
C VAL A 95 -12.07 7.75 14.79
N ALA A 96 -10.77 7.63 15.05
CA ALA A 96 -10.16 8.13 16.28
C ALA A 96 -10.32 9.65 16.42
N GLN A 97 -10.15 10.40 15.32
CA GLN A 97 -10.36 11.85 15.30
C GLN A 97 -11.81 12.21 15.62
N ASN A 98 -12.78 11.47 15.09
CA ASN A 98 -14.19 11.69 15.40
C ASN A 98 -14.49 11.43 16.88
N GLU A 99 -13.97 10.35 17.46
CA GLU A 99 -14.14 10.05 18.89
C GLU A 99 -13.52 11.14 19.78
N VAL A 100 -12.31 11.60 19.46
CA VAL A 100 -11.65 12.70 20.17
C VAL A 100 -12.45 14.00 20.04
N ASN A 101 -13.01 14.30 18.88
CA ASN A 101 -13.85 15.48 18.69
C ASN A 101 -15.15 15.40 19.51
N ILE A 102 -15.78 14.23 19.61
CA ILE A 102 -16.96 14.03 20.46
C ILE A 102 -16.60 14.25 21.94
N ALA A 103 -15.46 13.71 22.40
CA ALA A 103 -14.99 13.92 23.76
C ALA A 103 -14.65 15.41 24.03
N LEU A 104 -14.01 16.09 23.07
CA LEU A 104 -13.72 17.51 23.14
C LEU A 104 -15.00 18.34 23.22
N ASP A 105 -16.01 18.02 22.40
CA ASP A 105 -17.31 18.68 22.42
C ASP A 105 -18.02 18.47 23.76
N TYR A 106 -17.95 17.25 24.33
CA TYR A 106 -18.50 16.94 25.65
C TYR A 106 -17.85 17.78 26.76
N VAL A 107 -16.52 17.83 26.81
CA VAL A 107 -15.79 18.62 27.82
C VAL A 107 -16.02 20.11 27.62
N SER A 108 -16.01 20.59 26.37
CA SER A 108 -16.31 22.00 26.05
C SER A 108 -17.72 22.37 26.47
N TYR A 109 -18.69 21.46 26.28
CA TYR A 109 -20.06 21.68 26.70
C TYR A 109 -20.20 21.73 28.22
N LEU A 110 -19.50 20.86 28.96
CA LEU A 110 -19.44 20.92 30.42
C LEU A 110 -18.85 22.25 30.91
N LEU A 111 -17.78 22.72 30.27
CA LEU A 111 -17.13 24.00 30.59
C LEU A 111 -17.97 25.23 30.21
N SER A 112 -18.94 25.09 29.30
CA SER A 112 -19.75 26.22 28.83
C SER A 112 -20.58 26.89 29.92
N LYS A 113 -20.83 26.19 31.04
CA LYS A 113 -21.49 26.74 32.23
C LYS A 113 -20.63 27.76 32.97
N ASP A 114 -19.35 27.46 33.17
CA ASP A 114 -18.44 28.26 34.01
C ASP A 114 -17.59 29.23 33.18
N ALA A 115 -17.22 28.85 31.95
CA ALA A 115 -16.35 29.60 31.06
C ALA A 115 -16.87 29.59 29.60
N PRO A 116 -18.00 30.28 29.31
CA PRO A 116 -18.67 30.22 28.01
C PRO A 116 -17.77 30.68 26.85
N ARG A 117 -16.98 31.75 27.05
CA ARG A 117 -16.10 32.30 26.00
C ARG A 117 -15.03 31.31 25.51
N MET A 118 -14.53 30.43 26.38
CA MET A 118 -13.51 29.44 26.03
C MET A 118 -14.16 28.20 25.40
N ALA A 119 -15.26 27.74 25.99
CA ALA A 119 -16.03 26.62 25.47
C ALA A 119 -16.57 26.87 24.07
N GLU A 120 -17.02 28.10 23.78
CA GLU A 120 -17.49 28.48 22.45
C GLU A 120 -16.38 28.48 21.39
N GLN A 121 -15.10 28.55 21.75
CA GLN A 121 -14.04 28.48 20.75
C GLN A 121 -13.72 27.04 20.33
N THR A 122 -13.82 26.10 21.26
CA THR A 122 -13.45 24.70 21.05
C THR A 122 -14.62 23.82 20.62
N MET A 123 -15.86 24.24 20.89
CA MET A 123 -17.07 23.50 20.54
C MET A 123 -17.39 23.55 19.04
N SER A 124 -17.82 22.42 18.50
CA SER A 124 -18.27 22.28 17.11
C SER A 124 -19.50 23.16 16.80
N PRO A 125 -19.63 23.68 15.56
CA PRO A 125 -20.74 24.55 15.19
C PRO A 125 -22.10 23.85 15.23
N VAL A 126 -22.12 22.54 14.98
CA VAL A 126 -23.34 21.71 15.01
C VAL A 126 -23.90 21.62 16.44
N LEU A 127 -23.02 21.47 17.43
CA LEU A 127 -23.43 21.40 18.83
C LEU A 127 -23.97 22.77 19.31
N LYS A 128 -23.32 23.87 18.93
CA LYS A 128 -23.76 25.24 19.28
C LYS A 128 -25.17 25.57 18.79
N GLN A 129 -25.55 25.06 17.61
CA GLN A 129 -26.87 25.33 17.02
C GLN A 129 -27.97 24.47 17.62
N SER A 130 -27.63 23.27 18.09
CA SER A 130 -28.62 22.29 18.55
C SER A 130 -28.95 22.43 20.04
N VAL A 131 -28.01 22.88 20.87
CA VAL A 131 -28.19 22.93 22.33
C VAL A 131 -27.71 24.27 22.91
N PRO A 132 -28.48 24.90 23.82
CA PRO A 132 -28.05 26.12 24.49
C PRO A 132 -26.85 25.84 25.42
N THR A 133 -25.97 26.83 25.57
CA THR A 133 -24.81 26.74 26.47
C THR A 133 -25.23 26.60 27.93
N GLY A 134 -24.44 25.84 28.70
CA GLY A 134 -24.62 25.68 30.15
C GLY A 134 -25.70 24.70 30.62
N ALA A 135 -26.27 23.88 29.73
CA ALA A 135 -27.31 22.92 30.14
C ALA A 135 -26.76 21.63 30.79
N LEU A 136 -25.46 21.32 30.65
CA LEU A 136 -24.79 20.24 31.38
C LEU A 136 -24.17 20.79 32.68
N ALA A 137 -24.32 20.05 33.78
CA ALA A 137 -23.64 20.31 35.04
C ALA A 137 -23.02 19.01 35.57
N TYR A 138 -22.02 19.15 36.43
CA TYR A 138 -21.48 18.03 37.20
C TYR A 138 -21.93 18.18 38.65
N ASP A 139 -22.09 17.05 39.33
CA ASP A 139 -22.36 16.99 40.76
C ASP A 139 -21.48 15.92 41.41
N LYS A 140 -21.17 16.12 42.69
CA LYS A 140 -20.36 15.19 43.46
C LYS A 140 -21.23 14.02 43.91
N TRP A 141 -21.31 13.01 43.06
CA TRP A 141 -21.95 11.75 43.43
C TRP A 141 -20.97 10.85 44.20
N GLN A 142 -21.42 10.27 45.33
CA GLN A 142 -20.67 9.20 45.98
C GLN A 142 -20.89 7.92 45.20
N MET A 143 -19.93 7.57 44.33
CA MET A 143 -20.00 6.28 43.65
C MET A 143 -19.92 5.16 44.69
N PRO A 144 -20.71 4.08 44.53
CA PRO A 144 -20.50 2.89 45.34
C PRO A 144 -19.05 2.44 45.16
N ALA A 145 -18.41 1.94 46.22
CA ALA A 145 -17.11 1.31 46.09
C ALA A 145 -17.20 0.24 45.00
N ALA A 146 -16.34 0.35 43.99
CA ALA A 146 -16.27 -0.65 42.92
C ALA A 146 -16.17 -2.04 43.54
N ASP A 147 -16.81 -3.02 42.91
CA ASP A 147 -16.72 -4.39 43.41
C ASP A 147 -15.25 -4.80 43.46
N LYS A 148 -14.87 -5.45 44.56
CA LYS A 148 -13.46 -5.86 44.75
C LYS A 148 -13.06 -6.88 43.70
N ASP A 149 -14.02 -7.64 43.18
CA ASP A 149 -13.78 -8.62 42.14
C ASP A 149 -13.60 -7.95 40.77
N ASP A 150 -14.43 -6.96 40.40
CA ASP A 150 -14.23 -6.14 39.19
C ASP A 150 -12.86 -5.43 39.18
N ALA A 151 -12.46 -4.85 40.32
CA ALA A 151 -11.16 -4.18 40.45
C ALA A 151 -9.96 -5.13 40.30
N ARG A 152 -10.11 -6.39 40.75
CA ARG A 152 -9.08 -7.43 40.55
C ARG A 152 -9.00 -7.84 39.09
N ASP A 153 -10.14 -7.99 38.43
CA ASP A 153 -10.21 -8.35 37.02
C ASP A 153 -9.58 -7.25 36.15
N ASP A 154 -9.88 -5.97 36.42
CA ASP A 154 -9.25 -4.82 35.77
C ASP A 154 -7.73 -4.81 35.95
N GLU A 155 -7.25 -5.11 37.17
CA GLU A 155 -5.81 -5.19 37.45
C GLU A 155 -5.15 -6.34 36.68
N LEU A 156 -5.82 -7.50 36.58
CA LEU A 156 -5.35 -8.63 35.80
C LEU A 156 -5.30 -8.31 34.30
N VAL A 157 -6.33 -7.65 33.76
CA VAL A 157 -6.37 -7.21 32.36
C VAL A 157 -5.25 -6.20 32.09
N ALA A 158 -5.05 -5.22 32.97
CA ALA A 158 -3.99 -4.23 32.84
C ALA A 158 -2.59 -4.88 32.83
N LYS A 159 -2.35 -5.85 33.74
CA LYS A 159 -1.11 -6.63 33.78
C LYS A 159 -0.93 -7.45 32.49
N GLY A 160 -1.98 -8.14 32.04
CA GLY A 160 -1.97 -8.92 30.81
C GLY A 160 -1.67 -8.09 29.57
N CYS A 161 -2.32 -6.93 29.43
CA CYS A 161 -2.09 -5.97 28.35
C CYS A 161 -0.64 -5.47 28.36
N LYS A 162 -0.12 -5.11 29.54
CA LYS A 162 1.28 -4.69 29.70
C LYS A 162 2.25 -5.79 29.29
N MET A 163 2.04 -7.02 29.76
CA MET A 163 2.88 -8.17 29.40
C MET A 163 2.86 -8.43 27.89
N GLN A 164 1.68 -8.40 27.26
CA GLN A 164 1.54 -8.55 25.82
C GLN A 164 2.25 -7.43 25.05
N SER A 165 2.18 -6.19 25.54
CA SER A 165 2.88 -5.06 24.92
C SER A 165 4.41 -5.23 24.97
N LEU A 166 4.94 -5.67 26.11
CA LEU A 166 6.36 -5.94 26.27
C LEU A 166 6.83 -7.07 25.34
N GLN A 167 6.05 -8.16 25.24
CA GLN A 167 6.35 -9.24 24.32
C GLN A 167 6.40 -8.75 22.86
N ARG A 168 5.39 -7.99 22.43
CA ARG A 168 5.37 -7.40 21.07
C ARG A 168 6.57 -6.49 20.80
N THR A 169 6.99 -5.70 21.79
CA THR A 169 8.19 -4.86 21.64
C THR A 169 9.47 -5.68 21.54
N ALA A 170 9.59 -6.75 22.33
CA ALA A 170 10.74 -7.65 22.26
C ALA A 170 10.81 -8.34 20.88
N ASP A 171 9.69 -8.87 20.40
CA ASP A 171 9.61 -9.51 19.09
C ASP A 171 9.92 -8.52 17.96
N SER A 172 9.40 -7.28 18.04
CA SER A 172 9.69 -6.23 17.07
C SER A 172 11.18 -5.83 17.06
N LEU A 173 11.80 -5.72 18.23
CA LEU A 173 13.24 -5.44 18.35
C LEU A 173 14.09 -6.59 17.78
N LEU A 174 13.72 -7.85 18.02
CA LEU A 174 14.40 -9.00 17.42
C LEU A 174 14.25 -9.04 15.90
N GLN A 175 13.07 -8.71 15.38
CA GLN A 175 12.85 -8.59 13.93
C GLN A 175 13.66 -7.43 13.33
N ALA A 176 13.74 -6.29 14.01
CA ALA A 176 14.57 -5.17 13.57
C ALA A 176 16.07 -5.53 13.60
N ALA A 177 16.52 -6.21 14.66
CA ALA A 177 17.91 -6.66 14.79
C ALA A 177 18.29 -7.65 13.69
N THR A 178 17.45 -8.64 13.40
CA THR A 178 17.70 -9.62 12.32
C THR A 178 17.69 -8.99 10.93
N ARG A 179 16.85 -7.97 10.69
CA ARG A 179 16.88 -7.18 9.46
C ARG A 179 18.18 -6.37 9.35
N LEU A 180 18.56 -5.67 10.40
CA LEU A 180 19.79 -4.88 10.43
C LEU A 180 21.03 -5.76 10.26
N GLU A 181 21.04 -6.95 10.86
CA GLU A 181 22.13 -7.92 10.68
C GLU A 181 22.28 -8.34 9.21
N LYS A 182 21.18 -8.60 8.51
CA LYS A 182 21.19 -8.87 7.06
C LYS A 182 21.71 -7.67 6.28
N ASP A 183 21.26 -6.47 6.61
CA ASP A 183 21.69 -5.23 5.95
C ASP A 183 23.19 -4.99 6.14
N VAL A 184 23.69 -5.17 7.37
CA VAL A 184 25.12 -5.07 7.69
C VAL A 184 25.92 -6.08 6.88
N ARG A 185 25.46 -7.34 6.76
CA ARG A 185 26.14 -8.35 5.93
C ARG A 185 26.21 -7.94 4.45
N ARG A 186 25.09 -7.46 3.89
CA ARG A 186 25.03 -6.96 2.51
C ARG A 186 25.99 -5.79 2.31
N GLU A 187 26.00 -4.85 3.24
CA GLU A 187 26.84 -3.67 3.21
C GLU A 187 28.33 -4.05 3.34
N THR A 188 28.67 -5.01 4.20
CA THR A 188 30.06 -5.50 4.32
C THR A 188 30.54 -6.15 3.02
N ASN A 189 29.70 -6.95 2.36
CA ASN A 189 30.03 -7.54 1.07
C ASN A 189 30.23 -6.46 0.00
N TYR A 190 29.33 -5.47 -0.04
CA TYR A 190 29.42 -4.34 -0.97
C TYR A 190 30.74 -3.58 -0.78
N TRP A 191 31.06 -3.16 0.45
CA TRP A 191 32.29 -2.41 0.73
C TRP A 191 33.56 -3.22 0.46
N GLN A 192 33.55 -4.53 0.74
CA GLN A 192 34.66 -5.42 0.40
C GLN A 192 34.91 -5.46 -1.12
N GLN A 193 33.83 -5.51 -1.91
CA GLN A 193 33.95 -5.49 -3.37
C GLN A 193 34.38 -4.11 -3.89
N VAL A 194 33.88 -3.00 -3.33
CA VAL A 194 34.33 -1.63 -3.68
C VAL A 194 35.83 -1.50 -3.41
N MET A 195 36.30 -2.02 -2.28
CA MET A 195 37.72 -2.05 -1.92
C MET A 195 38.53 -2.82 -2.97
N SER A 196 38.08 -4.01 -3.37
CA SER A 196 38.73 -4.80 -4.42
C SER A 196 38.83 -4.09 -5.78
N VAL A 197 37.85 -3.25 -6.12
CA VAL A 197 37.87 -2.43 -7.33
C VAL A 197 38.88 -1.29 -7.22
N SER A 198 38.96 -0.66 -6.05
CA SER A 198 39.95 0.39 -5.77
C SER A 198 41.39 -0.13 -5.78
N GLU A 199 41.63 -1.34 -5.23
CA GLU A 199 42.94 -2.01 -5.22
C GLU A 199 43.42 -2.37 -6.64
N LYS A 200 42.48 -2.69 -7.54
CA LYS A 200 42.75 -2.89 -8.97
C LYS A 200 43.09 -1.60 -9.72
N GLY A 201 43.06 -0.45 -9.05
CA GLY A 201 43.47 0.85 -9.61
C GLY A 201 42.36 1.63 -10.30
N TRP A 202 41.10 1.23 -10.17
CA TRP A 202 39.97 1.98 -10.74
C TRP A 202 39.60 3.16 -9.83
N SER A 203 39.39 4.33 -10.43
CA SER A 203 38.98 5.51 -9.65
C SER A 203 37.49 5.44 -9.29
N VAL A 204 37.21 5.40 -8.00
CA VAL A 204 35.85 5.46 -7.43
C VAL A 204 35.51 6.91 -7.09
N CYS A 205 34.32 7.38 -7.48
CA CYS A 205 33.84 8.74 -7.23
C CYS A 205 32.36 8.74 -6.84
N ARG A 206 31.91 9.78 -6.12
CA ARG A 206 30.48 9.98 -5.84
C ARG A 206 29.74 10.44 -7.10
N LEU A 207 28.56 9.89 -7.34
CA LEU A 207 27.77 10.24 -8.51
C LEU A 207 27.03 11.58 -8.29
N PRO A 208 27.00 12.48 -9.29
CA PRO A 208 26.25 13.74 -9.16
C PRO A 208 24.73 13.56 -9.03
N GLN A 209 24.17 12.56 -9.72
CA GLN A 209 22.74 12.25 -9.74
C GLN A 209 22.30 11.46 -8.49
N GLU A 210 23.12 10.50 -8.05
CA GLU A 210 22.83 9.64 -6.89
C GLU A 210 23.88 9.87 -5.79
N LYS A 211 23.64 10.82 -4.88
CA LYS A 211 24.61 11.20 -3.83
C LYS A 211 24.93 10.08 -2.84
N HIS A 212 24.03 9.10 -2.69
CA HIS A 212 24.16 8.00 -1.74
C HIS A 212 24.96 6.82 -2.32
N ASN A 213 25.09 6.73 -3.65
CA ASN A 213 25.80 5.64 -4.31
C ASN A 213 27.19 6.09 -4.78
N LEU A 214 28.12 5.14 -4.81
CA LEU A 214 29.42 5.32 -5.43
C LEU A 214 29.36 4.90 -6.90
N GLY A 215 30.25 5.47 -7.71
CA GLY A 215 30.42 5.10 -9.10
C GLY A 215 31.89 4.89 -9.44
N VAL A 216 32.14 4.10 -10.48
CA VAL A 216 33.49 3.86 -11.02
C VAL A 216 33.63 4.63 -12.32
N ARG A 217 34.76 5.30 -12.48
CA ARG A 217 35.14 5.89 -13.76
C ARG A 217 35.85 4.83 -14.60
N PHE A 218 35.25 4.47 -15.72
CA PHE A 218 35.84 3.56 -16.70
C PHE A 218 36.15 4.24 -18.05
N GLY A 219 35.64 5.46 -18.26
CA GLY A 219 35.96 6.27 -19.44
C GLY A 219 37.28 7.03 -19.31
N PHE A 220 37.87 7.40 -20.45
CA PHE A 220 39.12 8.15 -20.52
C PHE A 220 38.98 9.57 -19.96
N SER A 221 39.94 10.00 -19.14
CA SER A 221 40.00 11.35 -18.57
C SER A 221 40.16 12.46 -19.63
N GLU A 222 40.74 12.10 -20.78
CA GLU A 222 41.04 12.98 -21.92
C GLU A 222 39.86 13.17 -22.89
N ALA A 223 38.77 12.39 -22.75
CA ALA A 223 37.63 12.48 -23.66
C ALA A 223 36.93 13.85 -23.59
N THR A 224 36.24 14.26 -24.65
CA THR A 224 35.41 15.48 -24.66
C THR A 224 34.32 15.40 -23.57
N ARG A 225 33.89 16.55 -23.02
CA ARG A 225 32.92 16.64 -21.93
C ARG A 225 31.66 15.77 -22.12
N GLU A 226 31.16 15.68 -23.35
CA GLU A 226 30.00 14.85 -23.73
C GLU A 226 30.22 13.34 -23.55
N PHE A 227 31.46 12.87 -23.65
CA PHE A 227 31.85 11.47 -23.43
C PHE A 227 32.38 11.21 -22.02
N LYS A 228 32.80 12.25 -21.28
CA LYS A 228 33.21 12.13 -19.87
C LYS A 228 32.04 11.69 -18.98
N ASP A 229 30.86 12.26 -19.21
CA ASP A 229 29.65 11.93 -18.44
C ASP A 229 29.16 10.49 -18.72
N ARG A 230 29.50 9.94 -19.90
CA ARG A 230 29.23 8.54 -20.29
C ARG A 230 30.23 7.54 -19.71
N GLY A 231 31.35 8.02 -19.16
CA GLY A 231 32.42 7.18 -18.59
C GLY A 231 32.24 6.86 -17.11
N LEU A 232 31.07 7.13 -16.54
CA LEU A 232 30.71 6.94 -15.14
C LEU A 232 29.64 5.84 -15.04
N ALA A 233 29.90 4.78 -14.28
CA ALA A 233 28.90 3.76 -13.95
C ALA A 233 28.64 3.77 -12.45
N ALA A 234 27.36 3.68 -12.05
CA ALA A 234 27.00 3.55 -10.65
C ALA A 234 27.24 2.11 -10.17
N LEU A 235 27.79 1.95 -8.96
CA LEU A 235 27.93 0.66 -8.28
C LEU A 235 26.69 0.45 -7.42
N ARG A 236 25.73 -0.34 -7.91
CA ARG A 236 24.54 -0.70 -7.15
C ARG A 236 24.75 -2.04 -6.44
N ALA A 237 24.22 -2.15 -5.23
CA ALA A 237 24.20 -3.40 -4.50
C ALA A 237 23.02 -4.26 -4.97
N ASP A 238 23.30 -5.54 -5.23
CA ASP A 238 22.30 -6.58 -5.44
C ASP A 238 21.70 -7.06 -4.10
N GLU A 239 20.71 -7.96 -4.15
CA GLU A 239 20.06 -8.53 -2.97
C GLU A 239 21.04 -9.21 -2.01
N GLU A 240 22.14 -9.76 -2.50
CA GLU A 240 23.20 -10.40 -1.70
C GLU A 240 24.35 -9.45 -1.28
N GLY A 241 24.30 -8.18 -1.70
CA GLY A 241 25.37 -7.21 -1.50
C GLY A 241 26.49 -7.28 -2.55
N ASN A 242 26.29 -8.01 -3.65
CA ASN A 242 27.20 -8.01 -4.79
C ASN A 242 27.06 -6.71 -5.60
N ILE A 243 28.16 -6.25 -6.19
CA ILE A 243 28.20 -5.02 -6.99
C ILE A 243 27.73 -5.33 -8.41
N ILE A 244 26.67 -4.64 -8.83
CA ILE A 244 26.22 -4.55 -10.22
C ILE A 244 26.57 -3.16 -10.74
N LEU A 245 27.21 -3.12 -11.90
CA LEU A 245 27.52 -1.88 -12.61
C LEU A 245 26.28 -1.44 -13.40
N ASP A 246 25.61 -0.40 -12.95
CA ASP A 246 24.55 0.25 -13.72
C ASP A 246 25.20 1.18 -14.76
N GLN A 247 25.44 0.62 -15.95
CA GLN A 247 25.91 1.37 -17.10
C GLN A 247 24.73 2.14 -17.70
N GLY A 248 24.48 3.34 -17.19
CA GLY A 248 23.48 4.23 -17.78
C GLY A 248 23.73 4.43 -19.28
N LEU A 249 22.68 4.33 -20.11
CA LEU A 249 22.65 4.65 -21.56
C LEU A 249 23.88 4.21 -22.40
N ALA A 250 24.59 3.16 -21.99
CA ALA A 250 25.60 2.54 -22.83
C ALA A 250 24.88 1.73 -23.91
N SER A 251 24.95 2.19 -25.16
CA SER A 251 24.48 1.40 -26.29
C SER A 251 25.18 0.05 -26.28
N LYS A 252 24.41 -1.04 -26.43
CA LYS A 252 24.94 -2.41 -26.63
C LYS A 252 26.12 -2.38 -27.59
N ALA A 253 27.15 -3.15 -27.28
CA ALA A 253 28.44 -3.17 -27.97
C ALA A 253 28.28 -3.12 -29.50
N THR A 254 28.52 -1.96 -30.09
CA THR A 254 28.60 -1.79 -31.53
C THR A 254 30.06 -1.91 -31.92
N SER A 255 30.44 -3.04 -32.49
CA SER A 255 31.72 -3.14 -33.20
C SER A 255 31.67 -2.22 -34.41
N VAL A 256 32.70 -1.37 -34.58
CA VAL A 256 32.86 -0.62 -35.83
C VAL A 256 33.16 -1.63 -36.93
N ARG A 257 32.31 -1.69 -37.95
CA ARG A 257 32.55 -2.43 -39.20
C ARG A 257 33.30 -1.55 -40.18
#